data_AF-A0A7Y3CQT4-F1
#
_entry.id   AF-A0A7Y3CQT4-F1
#
_cell.length_a   1.000
_cell.length_b   1.000
_cell.length_c   1.000
_cell.angle_alpha   90.00
_cell.angle_beta   90.00
_cell.angle_gamma   90.00
#
_symmetry.space_group_name_H-M   'P 1'
#
loop_
_entity.id
_entity.type
_entity.pdbx_description
1 polymer ?
#
loop_
_entity_poly.entity_id
_entity_poly.type
_entity_poly.pdbx_seq_one_letter_code
_entity_poly.pdbx_strand_id
1 'polypeptide(L)'
;MDERPRLTIPEPRFRPGDDPDFSGIDIPGAGETRRPDVDAEPREMRDLADGLIRVLGDDNKATGPWQSDLTAAQLIKGLTDMMRVREFDRRMMAAQRQGKTSFYMQCLGEEAIACAFRAAMADSDMNFPTYRQQGLLIAHGYPLVDMMNQVYSNEEDPIKGRQLPIMYSSRAHGFFTISGNLATQFIQAVGWAMAASIKGESNIAAGWIGDGATAESDFHSAMVFASTYQAPVVLNIVNNQWAISSHQSLARGRADTFAAKGIGFGIPALRVDGNDYLAS
;
A
#
# COMPACT_ATOMS: atom_id res chain seq x y z
N MET A 1 42.67 -12.92 -14.00
CA MET A 1 41.24 -12.51 -14.02
C MET A 1 41.20 -11.05 -14.43
N ASP A 2 40.29 -10.66 -15.31
CA ASP A 2 40.14 -9.27 -15.75
C ASP A 2 39.42 -8.48 -14.65
N GLU A 3 40.18 -7.85 -13.75
CA GLU A 3 39.73 -7.12 -12.55
C GLU A 3 39.15 -5.72 -12.84
N ARG A 4 38.59 -5.50 -14.04
CA ARG A 4 37.99 -4.21 -14.35
C ARG A 4 36.60 -4.09 -13.71
N PRO A 5 36.29 -2.96 -13.04
CA PRO A 5 34.97 -2.73 -12.47
C PRO A 5 33.90 -2.80 -13.57
N ARG A 6 32.77 -3.46 -13.27
CA ARG A 6 31.65 -3.64 -14.21
C ARG A 6 30.39 -3.01 -13.65
N LEU A 7 29.68 -2.29 -14.52
CA LEU A 7 28.33 -1.85 -14.25
C LEU A 7 27.41 -3.08 -14.16
N THR A 8 26.60 -3.16 -13.10
CA THR A 8 25.56 -4.18 -12.96
C THR A 8 24.21 -3.53 -13.21
N ILE A 9 23.46 -4.02 -14.20
CA ILE A 9 22.10 -3.59 -14.48
C ILE A 9 21.18 -4.74 -14.06
N PRO A 10 20.35 -4.57 -13.01
CA PRO A 10 19.39 -5.59 -12.61
C PRO A 10 18.38 -5.85 -13.73
N GLU A 11 18.14 -7.13 -14.03
CA GLU A 11 17.09 -7.55 -14.97
C GLU A 11 16.05 -8.39 -14.23
N PRO A 12 14.76 -8.32 -14.61
CA PRO A 12 13.78 -9.29 -14.14
C PRO A 12 14.20 -10.70 -14.58
N ARG A 13 13.91 -11.70 -13.74
CA ARG A 13 14.26 -13.09 -14.00
C ARG A 13 13.54 -13.67 -15.22
N PHE A 14 12.37 -13.13 -15.58
CA PHE A 14 11.54 -13.57 -16.70
C PHE A 14 11.08 -12.39 -17.54
N ARG A 15 10.91 -12.62 -18.85
CA ARG A 15 10.51 -11.67 -19.90
C ARG A 15 9.35 -12.24 -20.72
N PRO A 16 8.69 -11.42 -21.57
CA PRO A 16 7.67 -11.94 -22.48
C PRO A 16 8.19 -13.09 -23.34
N GLY A 17 7.57 -14.26 -23.23
CA GLY A 17 7.99 -15.49 -23.91
C GLY A 17 8.61 -16.55 -22.99
N ASP A 18 9.01 -16.16 -21.77
CA ASP A 18 9.46 -17.10 -20.73
C ASP A 18 8.28 -17.67 -19.94
N ASP A 19 8.47 -18.85 -19.36
CA ASP A 19 7.57 -19.39 -18.33
C ASP A 19 7.96 -18.80 -16.97
N PRO A 20 7.11 -18.00 -16.31
CA PRO A 20 7.45 -17.37 -15.04
C PRO A 20 7.54 -18.43 -13.92
N ASP A 21 8.69 -18.45 -13.24
CA ASP A 21 8.96 -19.32 -12.09
C ASP A 21 9.22 -18.52 -10.80
N PHE A 22 8.23 -18.54 -9.91
CA PHE A 22 8.30 -17.87 -8.60
C PHE A 22 8.75 -18.81 -7.47
N SER A 23 9.21 -20.03 -7.76
CA SER A 23 9.68 -20.97 -6.72
C SER A 23 10.91 -20.47 -5.94
N GLY A 24 11.58 -19.45 -6.47
CA GLY A 24 12.70 -18.77 -5.80
C GLY A 24 12.27 -17.68 -4.81
N ILE A 25 10.97 -17.37 -4.72
CA ILE A 25 10.44 -16.50 -3.66
C ILE A 25 10.21 -17.39 -2.44
N ASP A 26 10.93 -17.12 -1.37
CA ASP A 26 10.70 -17.77 -0.09
C ASP A 26 9.39 -17.25 0.52
N ILE A 27 8.39 -18.13 0.56
CA ILE A 27 7.07 -17.88 1.15
C ILE A 27 6.95 -18.85 2.33
N PRO A 28 7.10 -18.37 3.58
CA PRO A 28 6.97 -19.20 4.76
C PRO A 28 5.54 -19.76 4.89
N GLY A 29 5.40 -20.83 5.67
CA GLY A 29 4.11 -21.38 6.01
C GLY A 29 3.23 -20.36 6.74
N ALA A 30 1.93 -20.42 6.53
CA ALA A 30 0.99 -19.56 7.24
C ALA A 30 1.10 -19.79 8.76
N GLY A 31 1.22 -18.69 9.50
CA GLY A 31 1.32 -18.68 10.95
C GLY A 31 2.71 -18.96 11.53
N GLU A 32 3.75 -19.17 10.70
CA GLU A 32 5.12 -19.39 11.18
C GLU A 32 5.77 -18.12 11.74
N THR A 33 5.43 -16.96 11.17
CA THR A 33 5.99 -15.67 11.59
C THR A 33 5.42 -15.24 12.94
N ARG A 34 6.29 -15.01 13.93
CA ARG A 34 5.91 -14.55 15.27
C ARG A 34 5.22 -13.17 15.21
N ARG A 35 4.40 -12.87 16.21
CA ARG A 35 3.86 -11.52 16.45
C ARG A 35 4.69 -10.84 17.55
N PRO A 36 5.38 -9.73 17.28
CA PRO A 36 6.12 -9.00 18.29
C PRO A 36 5.15 -8.24 19.22
N ASP A 37 5.66 -7.81 20.37
CA ASP A 37 4.99 -6.80 21.17
C ASP A 37 4.95 -5.46 20.42
N VAL A 38 3.96 -4.62 20.73
CA VAL A 38 3.74 -3.35 20.00
C VAL A 38 4.82 -2.31 20.25
N ASP A 39 5.57 -2.46 21.34
CA ASP A 39 6.70 -1.63 21.76
C ASP A 39 8.06 -2.30 21.48
N ALA A 40 8.08 -3.37 20.66
CA ALA A 40 9.31 -4.05 20.29
C ALA A 40 10.31 -3.11 19.59
N GLU A 41 11.58 -3.28 19.93
CA GLU A 41 12.66 -2.46 19.39
C GLU A 41 12.89 -2.78 17.90
N PRO A 42 13.10 -1.78 17.02
CA PRO A 42 13.30 -1.99 15.58
C PRO A 42 14.38 -3.03 15.25
N ARG A 43 15.50 -3.02 15.99
CA ARG A 43 16.62 -3.95 15.78
C ARG A 43 16.23 -5.42 15.98
N GLU A 44 15.19 -5.70 16.77
CA GLU A 44 14.70 -7.04 17.07
C GLU A 44 13.71 -7.54 16.03
N MET A 45 13.34 -6.72 15.04
CA MET A 45 12.33 -7.02 14.02
C MET A 45 12.92 -7.32 12.65
N ARG A 46 14.24 -7.53 12.56
CA ARG A 46 14.91 -7.82 11.28
C ARG A 46 14.36 -9.08 10.62
N ASP A 47 14.09 -10.12 11.41
CA ASP A 47 13.44 -11.36 10.96
C ASP A 47 12.06 -11.09 10.35
N LEU A 48 11.27 -10.17 10.94
CA LEU A 48 9.94 -9.80 10.44
C LEU A 48 9.98 -8.93 9.18
N ALA A 49 11.04 -8.14 9.02
CA ALA A 49 11.27 -7.34 7.82
C ALA A 49 11.72 -8.19 6.63
N ASP A 50 12.47 -9.27 6.88
CA ASP A 50 12.96 -10.18 5.84
C ASP A 50 11.96 -11.32 5.54
N GLY A 51 11.21 -11.76 6.54
CA GLY A 51 10.21 -12.82 6.45
C GLY A 51 8.92 -12.41 5.73
N LEU A 52 7.82 -13.08 6.07
CA LEU A 52 6.49 -12.77 5.55
C LEU A 52 5.42 -13.16 6.58
N ILE A 53 4.63 -12.20 7.01
CA ILE A 53 3.44 -12.45 7.82
C ILE A 53 2.33 -12.93 6.90
N ARG A 54 1.84 -14.14 7.18
CA ARG A 54 0.74 -14.80 6.46
C ARG A 54 -0.08 -15.57 7.48
N VAL A 55 -1.40 -15.50 7.38
CA VAL A 55 -2.38 -16.07 8.31
C VAL A 55 -3.19 -17.18 7.64
N LEU A 56 -3.65 -17.00 6.42
CA LEU A 56 -4.43 -17.97 5.65
C LEU A 56 -3.50 -18.98 4.96
N GLY A 57 -3.55 -20.23 5.42
CA GLY A 57 -2.86 -21.36 4.81
C GLY A 57 -3.47 -21.79 3.47
N ASP A 58 -2.77 -22.67 2.76
CA ASP A 58 -3.25 -23.24 1.49
C ASP A 58 -4.52 -24.10 1.66
N ASP A 59 -4.81 -24.51 2.90
CA ASP A 59 -6.05 -25.19 3.28
C ASP A 59 -7.20 -24.22 3.63
N ASN A 60 -7.00 -22.92 3.43
CA ASN A 60 -7.92 -21.81 3.75
C ASN A 60 -8.24 -21.67 5.24
N LYS A 61 -7.38 -22.15 6.13
CA LYS A 61 -7.52 -21.91 7.58
C LYS A 61 -6.59 -20.82 8.06
N ALA A 62 -7.11 -20.01 8.97
CA ALA A 62 -6.32 -19.03 9.69
C ALA A 62 -5.43 -19.75 10.72
N THR A 63 -4.14 -19.44 10.75
CA THR A 63 -3.15 -20.06 11.65
C THR A 63 -2.16 -19.04 12.22
N GLY A 64 -1.53 -19.40 13.34
CA GLY A 64 -0.48 -18.62 13.99
C GLY A 64 -0.96 -17.42 14.82
N PRO A 65 0.00 -16.59 15.29
CA PRO A 65 -0.25 -15.55 16.29
C PRO A 65 -0.85 -14.25 15.72
N TRP A 66 -0.91 -14.13 14.40
CA TRP A 66 -1.49 -12.98 13.69
C TRP A 66 -2.96 -13.14 13.35
N GLN A 67 -3.58 -14.27 13.74
CA GLN A 67 -5.02 -14.45 13.59
C GLN A 67 -5.79 -13.33 14.32
N SER A 68 -6.87 -12.89 13.69
CA SER A 68 -7.77 -11.86 14.21
C SER A 68 -9.12 -12.47 14.56
N ASP A 69 -9.72 -12.00 15.65
CA ASP A 69 -11.05 -12.42 16.11
C ASP A 69 -12.18 -11.71 15.32
N LEU A 70 -12.03 -11.61 14.00
CA LEU A 70 -13.03 -10.99 13.13
C LEU A 70 -14.28 -11.87 13.07
N THR A 71 -15.43 -11.25 13.30
CA THR A 71 -16.72 -11.92 13.14
C THR A 71 -16.98 -12.24 11.66
N ALA A 72 -17.82 -13.26 11.41
CA ALA A 72 -18.25 -13.57 10.05
C ALA A 72 -18.86 -12.36 9.32
N ALA A 73 -19.57 -11.48 10.04
CA ALA A 73 -20.13 -10.26 9.48
C ALA A 73 -19.05 -9.27 9.00
N GLN A 74 -17.96 -9.10 9.77
CA GLN A 74 -16.83 -8.27 9.37
C GLN A 74 -16.10 -8.85 8.16
N LEU A 75 -15.90 -10.18 8.12
CA LEU A 75 -15.29 -10.86 6.97
C LEU A 75 -16.14 -10.73 5.70
N ILE A 76 -17.46 -10.89 5.81
CA ILE A 76 -18.39 -10.68 4.69
C ILE A 76 -18.33 -9.24 4.20
N LYS A 77 -18.25 -8.25 5.11
CA LYS A 77 -18.06 -6.85 4.73
C LYS A 77 -16.76 -6.65 3.96
N GLY A 78 -15.64 -7.14 4.49
CA GLY A 78 -14.32 -7.04 3.84
C GLY A 78 -14.31 -7.65 2.44
N LEU A 79 -14.86 -8.86 2.29
CA LEU A 79 -15.03 -9.51 0.99
C LEU A 79 -15.91 -8.69 0.04
N THR A 80 -17.03 -8.16 0.54
CA THR A 80 -17.94 -7.33 -0.25
C THR A 80 -17.24 -6.06 -0.75
N ASP A 81 -16.41 -5.43 0.10
CA ASP A 81 -15.67 -4.23 -0.27
C ASP A 81 -14.61 -4.54 -1.33
N MET A 82 -13.83 -5.62 -1.18
CA MET A 82 -12.87 -6.06 -2.21
C MET A 82 -13.54 -6.38 -3.55
N MET A 83 -14.68 -7.08 -3.53
CA MET A 83 -15.45 -7.37 -4.74
C MET A 83 -15.99 -6.09 -5.39
N ARG A 84 -16.43 -5.12 -4.59
CA ARG A 84 -16.91 -3.83 -5.07
C ARG A 84 -15.78 -3.02 -5.71
N VAL A 85 -14.59 -3.00 -5.13
CA VAL A 85 -13.39 -2.40 -5.73
C VAL A 85 -13.10 -3.01 -7.11
N ARG A 86 -13.03 -4.35 -7.18
CA ARG A 86 -12.76 -5.07 -8.42
C ARG A 86 -13.80 -4.81 -9.51
N GLU A 87 -15.08 -4.83 -9.15
CA GLU A 87 -16.15 -4.56 -10.11
C GLU A 87 -16.19 -3.09 -10.55
N PHE A 88 -15.93 -2.15 -9.64
CA PHE A 88 -15.80 -0.73 -9.96
C PHE A 88 -14.66 -0.52 -10.98
N ASP A 89 -13.48 -1.09 -10.72
CA ASP A 89 -12.33 -1.04 -11.62
C ASP A 89 -12.65 -1.61 -13.00
N ARG A 90 -13.30 -2.78 -13.05
CA ARG A 90 -13.70 -3.40 -14.32
C ARG A 90 -14.65 -2.51 -15.12
N ARG A 91 -15.61 -1.86 -14.45
CA ARG A 91 -16.60 -0.96 -15.09
C ARG A 91 -15.94 0.31 -15.60
N MET A 92 -15.11 0.96 -14.80
CA MET A 92 -14.45 2.20 -15.20
C MET A 92 -13.41 1.97 -16.29
N MET A 93 -12.66 0.87 -16.24
CA MET A 93 -11.75 0.48 -17.33
C MET A 93 -12.51 0.22 -18.64
N ALA A 94 -13.68 -0.43 -18.58
CA ALA A 94 -14.53 -0.60 -19.75
C ALA A 94 -15.07 0.75 -20.29
N ALA A 95 -15.42 1.69 -19.41
CA ALA A 95 -15.83 3.03 -19.80
C ALA A 95 -14.70 3.81 -20.49
N GLN A 96 -13.47 3.69 -19.98
CA GLN A 96 -12.27 4.27 -20.59
C GLN A 96 -12.04 3.71 -22.01
N ARG A 97 -12.14 2.38 -22.19
CA ARG A 97 -12.02 1.75 -23.51
C ARG A 97 -13.12 2.15 -24.50
N GLN A 98 -14.29 2.56 -24.00
CA GLN A 98 -15.39 3.11 -24.80
C GLN A 98 -15.24 4.61 -25.08
N GLY A 99 -14.16 5.25 -24.62
CA GLY A 99 -13.93 6.69 -24.79
C GLY A 99 -14.83 7.57 -23.91
N LYS A 100 -15.47 7.01 -22.87
CA LYS A 100 -16.36 7.77 -21.98
C LYS A 100 -15.62 8.56 -20.90
N THR A 101 -14.40 8.16 -20.56
CA THR A 101 -13.48 8.89 -19.68
C THR A 101 -12.09 8.92 -20.32
N SER A 102 -11.28 9.91 -19.98
CA SER A 102 -9.95 10.11 -20.54
C SER A 102 -8.92 9.10 -20.01
N PHE A 103 -9.02 8.72 -18.74
CA PHE A 103 -8.00 7.92 -18.06
C PHE A 103 -8.60 7.09 -16.92
N TYR A 104 -8.04 5.90 -16.68
CA TYR A 104 -8.36 5.10 -15.51
C TYR A 104 -7.20 4.16 -15.16
N MET A 105 -7.05 3.83 -13.86
CA MET A 105 -6.08 2.86 -13.38
C MET A 105 -6.74 1.86 -12.45
N GLN A 106 -6.41 0.58 -12.61
CA GLN A 106 -6.92 -0.51 -11.79
C GLN A 106 -5.94 -0.83 -10.65
N CYS A 107 -6.46 -1.43 -9.58
CA CYS A 107 -5.73 -2.03 -8.47
C CYS A 107 -5.99 -3.56 -8.37
N LEU A 108 -6.19 -4.22 -9.53
CA LEU A 108 -6.50 -5.65 -9.58
C LEU A 108 -5.40 -6.48 -8.88
N GLY A 109 -5.79 -7.25 -7.86
CA GLY A 109 -4.87 -8.03 -7.04
C GLY A 109 -4.24 -7.25 -5.89
N GLU A 110 -4.65 -6.01 -5.66
CA GLU A 110 -4.19 -5.15 -4.55
C GLU A 110 -5.38 -4.74 -3.64
N GLU A 111 -6.59 -5.28 -3.87
CA GLU A 111 -7.81 -4.81 -3.20
C GLU A 111 -7.80 -5.08 -1.69
N ALA A 112 -7.22 -6.20 -1.27
CA ALA A 112 -7.15 -6.62 0.13
C ALA A 112 -6.37 -5.62 0.98
N ILE A 113 -5.22 -5.16 0.49
CA ILE A 113 -4.34 -4.19 1.16
C ILE A 113 -5.14 -2.96 1.61
N ALA A 114 -5.84 -2.31 0.69
CA ALA A 114 -6.57 -1.09 1.01
C ALA A 114 -7.83 -1.36 1.85
N CYS A 115 -8.56 -2.44 1.57
CA CYS A 115 -9.81 -2.72 2.28
C CYS A 115 -9.60 -3.21 3.71
N ALA A 116 -8.59 -4.06 3.94
CA ALA A 116 -8.24 -4.57 5.27
C ALA A 116 -7.68 -3.44 6.13
N PHE A 117 -6.72 -2.68 5.60
CA PHE A 117 -6.13 -1.56 6.32
C PHE A 117 -7.16 -0.52 6.72
N ARG A 118 -8.08 -0.14 5.80
CA ARG A 118 -9.17 0.78 6.17
C ARG A 118 -10.03 0.21 7.29
N ALA A 119 -10.34 -1.08 7.28
CA ALA A 119 -11.17 -1.69 8.33
C ALA A 119 -10.50 -1.66 9.72
N ALA A 120 -9.18 -1.59 9.79
CA ALA A 120 -8.41 -1.48 11.04
C ALA A 120 -8.24 -0.05 11.55
N MET A 121 -8.38 0.97 10.69
CA MET A 121 -8.20 2.38 11.06
C MET A 121 -9.43 3.00 11.74
N ALA A 122 -9.20 4.01 12.58
CA ALA A 122 -10.29 4.86 13.06
C ALA A 122 -10.77 5.81 11.95
N ASP A 123 -12.05 6.22 12.01
CA ASP A 123 -12.66 7.13 11.02
C ASP A 123 -11.97 8.50 10.98
N SER A 124 -11.31 8.88 12.07
CA SER A 124 -10.63 10.15 12.24
C SER A 124 -9.17 10.13 11.76
N ASP A 125 -8.63 8.98 11.40
CA ASP A 125 -7.26 8.85 10.89
C ASP A 125 -7.18 9.30 9.43
N MET A 126 -5.99 9.76 9.00
CA MET A 126 -5.80 10.31 7.66
C MET A 126 -4.91 9.42 6.81
N ASN A 127 -5.42 9.01 5.65
CA ASN A 127 -4.65 8.33 4.61
C ASN A 127 -4.07 9.35 3.64
N PHE A 128 -2.82 9.14 3.26
CA PHE A 128 -2.08 9.83 2.21
C PHE A 128 -1.81 8.83 1.07
N PRO A 129 -2.85 8.53 0.27
CA PRO A 129 -2.86 7.43 -0.68
C PRO A 129 -2.06 7.75 -1.95
N THR A 130 -1.71 6.69 -2.70
CA THR A 130 -1.40 6.84 -4.13
C THR A 130 -2.68 6.69 -4.95
N TYR A 131 -2.56 6.78 -6.27
CA TYR A 131 -3.66 6.54 -7.21
C TYR A 131 -4.14 5.07 -7.30
N ARG A 132 -3.60 4.13 -6.50
CA ARG A 132 -4.01 2.71 -6.45
C ARG A 132 -4.74 2.28 -5.16
N GLN A 133 -5.05 3.21 -4.26
CA GLN A 133 -5.74 2.89 -3.00
C GLN A 133 -7.22 3.30 -2.99
N GLN A 134 -7.92 3.18 -4.12
CA GLN A 134 -9.37 3.41 -4.18
C GLN A 134 -10.18 2.51 -3.22
N GLY A 135 -9.61 1.37 -2.82
CA GLY A 135 -10.19 0.51 -1.78
C GLY A 135 -10.38 1.20 -0.42
N LEU A 136 -9.55 2.20 -0.08
CA LEU A 136 -9.73 2.97 1.16
C LEU A 136 -11.05 3.74 1.16
N LEU A 137 -11.41 4.35 0.02
CA LEU A 137 -12.68 5.09 -0.14
C LEU A 137 -13.87 4.12 -0.11
N ILE A 138 -13.78 3.04 -0.87
CA ILE A 138 -14.87 2.07 -1.01
C ILE A 138 -15.15 1.37 0.33
N ALA A 139 -14.11 0.93 1.05
CA ALA A 139 -14.27 0.29 2.36
C ALA A 139 -14.77 1.25 3.45
N HIS A 140 -14.51 2.55 3.31
CA HIS A 140 -15.06 3.63 4.15
C HIS A 140 -16.46 4.10 3.70
N GLY A 141 -17.07 3.47 2.70
CA GLY A 141 -18.43 3.81 2.27
C GLY A 141 -18.56 5.13 1.52
N TYR A 142 -17.48 5.65 0.93
CA TYR A 142 -17.56 6.82 0.06
C TYR A 142 -18.51 6.56 -1.12
N PRO A 143 -19.40 7.51 -1.49
CA PRO A 143 -20.39 7.27 -2.54
C PRO A 143 -19.73 6.94 -3.89
N LEU A 144 -20.03 5.75 -4.42
CA LEU A 144 -19.50 5.33 -5.73
C LEU A 144 -19.89 6.29 -6.86
N VAL A 145 -21.07 6.92 -6.74
CA VAL A 145 -21.53 7.93 -7.71
C VAL A 145 -20.59 9.13 -7.75
N ASP A 146 -20.14 9.62 -6.60
CA ASP A 146 -19.20 10.74 -6.52
C ASP A 146 -17.83 10.35 -7.10
N MET A 147 -17.37 9.11 -6.85
CA MET A 147 -16.15 8.60 -7.51
C MET A 147 -16.31 8.57 -9.03
N MET A 148 -17.44 8.07 -9.54
CA MET A 148 -17.71 8.04 -10.98
C MET A 148 -17.78 9.45 -11.55
N ASN A 149 -18.46 10.39 -10.87
CA ASN A 149 -18.55 11.79 -11.29
C ASN A 149 -17.17 12.41 -11.45
N GLN A 150 -16.25 12.16 -10.52
CA GLN A 150 -14.85 12.58 -10.62
C GLN A 150 -14.15 11.96 -11.83
N VAL A 151 -14.31 10.66 -12.06
CA VAL A 151 -13.72 9.96 -13.21
C VAL A 151 -14.24 10.49 -14.55
N TYR A 152 -15.50 10.90 -14.61
CA TYR A 152 -16.10 11.50 -15.81
C TYR A 152 -15.87 13.00 -15.94
N SER A 153 -15.38 13.67 -14.89
CA SER A 153 -15.25 15.13 -14.81
C SER A 153 -16.54 15.86 -15.19
N ASN A 154 -17.68 15.34 -14.73
CA ASN A 154 -19.00 15.88 -15.06
C ASN A 154 -19.38 17.06 -14.13
N GLU A 155 -20.59 17.59 -14.30
CA GLU A 155 -21.08 18.74 -13.52
C GLU A 155 -21.20 18.46 -12.02
N GLU A 156 -21.33 17.19 -11.64
CA GLU A 156 -21.42 16.70 -10.26
C GLU A 156 -20.06 16.22 -9.72
N ASP A 157 -18.97 16.50 -10.42
CA ASP A 157 -17.62 16.18 -9.95
C ASP A 157 -17.32 16.98 -8.65
N PRO A 158 -17.06 16.31 -7.51
CA PRO A 158 -16.77 16.98 -6.24
C PRO A 158 -15.54 17.91 -6.30
N ILE A 159 -14.62 17.68 -7.24
CA ILE A 159 -13.43 18.52 -7.47
C ILE A 159 -13.51 19.35 -8.75
N LYS A 160 -14.70 19.41 -9.39
CA LYS A 160 -15.07 20.36 -10.45
C LYS A 160 -14.20 20.24 -11.72
N GLY A 161 -13.80 19.03 -12.11
CA GLY A 161 -12.98 18.78 -13.30
C GLY A 161 -11.56 19.32 -13.22
N ARG A 162 -11.09 19.70 -12.02
CA ARG A 162 -9.77 20.35 -11.82
C ARG A 162 -8.61 19.37 -11.75
N GLN A 163 -8.88 18.08 -11.61
CA GLN A 163 -7.85 17.05 -11.62
C GLN A 163 -8.16 15.99 -12.67
N LEU A 164 -7.10 15.27 -13.03
CA LEU A 164 -7.19 14.07 -13.84
C LEU A 164 -8.14 13.05 -13.16
N PRO A 165 -8.89 12.22 -13.91
CA PRO A 165 -9.58 11.06 -13.36
C PRO A 165 -8.69 10.26 -12.41
N ILE A 166 -9.28 9.61 -11.40
CA ILE A 166 -8.65 8.85 -10.31
C ILE A 166 -7.90 9.67 -9.25
N MET A 167 -7.70 10.97 -9.44
CA MET A 167 -7.11 11.86 -8.45
C MET A 167 -8.15 12.33 -7.43
N TYR A 168 -8.72 11.36 -6.70
CA TYR A 168 -9.77 11.59 -5.72
C TYR A 168 -9.31 12.44 -4.52
N SER A 169 -10.27 13.05 -3.84
CA SER A 169 -10.05 13.84 -2.63
C SER A 169 -11.28 13.79 -1.74
N SER A 170 -11.12 13.36 -0.48
CA SER A 170 -12.23 13.30 0.48
C SER A 170 -11.74 13.40 1.91
N ARG A 171 -11.61 14.64 2.40
CA ARG A 171 -11.22 14.90 3.80
C ARG A 171 -12.15 14.23 4.80
N ALA A 172 -13.46 14.23 4.52
CA ALA A 172 -14.47 13.65 5.41
C ALA A 172 -14.32 12.13 5.57
N HIS A 173 -13.65 11.46 4.62
CA HIS A 173 -13.43 10.01 4.65
C HIS A 173 -11.96 9.67 4.95
N GLY A 174 -11.20 10.60 5.55
CA GLY A 174 -9.80 10.37 5.88
C GLY A 174 -8.94 10.06 4.65
N PHE A 175 -9.26 10.66 3.49
CA PHE A 175 -8.56 10.43 2.22
C PHE A 175 -8.01 11.74 1.69
N PHE A 176 -6.71 11.94 1.89
CA PHE A 176 -6.01 13.14 1.43
C PHE A 176 -6.06 13.25 -0.09
N THR A 177 -6.03 14.48 -0.60
CA THR A 177 -6.07 14.74 -2.04
C THR A 177 -4.89 14.08 -2.73
N ILE A 178 -5.16 13.27 -3.77
CA ILE A 178 -4.09 12.64 -4.53
C ILE A 178 -3.39 13.71 -5.38
N SER A 179 -2.07 13.57 -5.51
CA SER A 179 -1.23 14.29 -6.47
C SER A 179 -0.66 13.31 -7.49
N GLY A 180 -0.44 13.78 -8.72
CA GLY A 180 0.29 13.02 -9.75
C GLY A 180 1.80 12.89 -9.46
N ASN A 181 2.35 13.71 -8.57
CA ASN A 181 3.76 13.68 -8.18
C ASN A 181 4.02 12.55 -7.17
N LEU A 182 4.77 11.54 -7.60
CA LEU A 182 5.08 10.36 -6.79
C LEU A 182 5.81 10.73 -5.49
N ALA A 183 5.58 9.91 -4.46
CA ALA A 183 6.19 9.99 -3.12
C ALA A 183 5.91 11.26 -2.28
N THR A 184 5.48 12.37 -2.88
CA THR A 184 5.24 13.65 -2.17
C THR A 184 4.28 13.52 -0.99
N GLN A 185 3.24 12.70 -1.13
CA GLN A 185 2.26 12.42 -0.08
C GLN A 185 2.87 11.68 1.13
N PHE A 186 3.98 10.96 0.94
CA PHE A 186 4.57 10.10 1.96
C PHE A 186 5.21 10.94 3.08
N ILE A 187 5.98 11.97 2.74
CA ILE A 187 6.50 12.93 3.73
C ILE A 187 5.39 13.82 4.30
N GLN A 188 4.36 14.13 3.51
CA GLN A 188 3.20 14.88 4.01
C GLN A 188 2.44 14.11 5.09
N ALA A 189 2.35 12.78 4.97
CA ALA A 189 1.77 11.92 6.01
C ALA A 189 2.52 12.05 7.34
N VAL A 190 3.86 12.03 7.28
CA VAL A 190 4.72 12.23 8.47
C VAL A 190 4.48 13.61 9.08
N GLY A 191 4.45 14.67 8.26
CA GLY A 191 4.17 16.03 8.73
C GLY A 191 2.78 16.17 9.36
N TRP A 192 1.77 15.50 8.82
CA TRP A 192 0.42 15.47 9.38
C TRP A 192 0.39 14.76 10.74
N ALA A 193 1.05 13.60 10.85
CA ALA A 193 1.18 12.86 12.11
C ALA A 193 1.93 13.68 13.18
N MET A 194 3.00 14.38 12.79
CA MET A 194 3.70 15.32 13.68
C MET A 194 2.77 16.44 14.15
N ALA A 195 1.93 16.99 13.26
CA ALA A 195 0.99 18.05 13.63
C ALA A 195 -0.09 17.55 14.62
N ALA A 196 -0.60 16.32 14.45
CA ALA A 196 -1.53 15.70 15.40
C ALA A 196 -0.86 15.54 16.78
N SER A 197 0.36 15.00 16.82
CA SER A 197 1.13 14.84 18.06
C SER A 197 1.44 16.18 18.75
N ILE A 198 1.84 17.22 18.01
CA ILE A 198 2.09 18.58 18.54
C ILE A 198 0.83 19.15 19.22
N LYS A 199 -0.36 18.81 18.73
CA LYS A 199 -1.64 19.25 19.31
C LYS A 199 -2.16 18.36 20.43
N GLY A 200 -1.48 17.24 20.73
CA GLY A 200 -1.96 16.24 21.68
C GLY A 200 -3.17 15.45 21.18
N GLU A 201 -3.36 15.37 19.86
CA GLU A 201 -4.39 14.54 19.23
C GLU A 201 -3.94 13.07 19.18
N SER A 202 -4.89 12.13 19.27
CA SER A 202 -4.61 10.69 19.21
C SER A 202 -4.66 10.10 17.79
N ASN A 203 -4.91 10.95 16.79
CA ASN A 203 -5.05 10.55 15.39
C ASN A 203 -3.72 10.14 14.80
N ILE A 204 -3.74 9.13 13.92
CA ILE A 204 -2.56 8.69 13.18
C ILE A 204 -2.67 9.01 11.69
N ALA A 205 -1.52 9.03 11.01
CA ALA A 205 -1.48 9.09 9.55
C ALA A 205 -1.08 7.73 8.95
N ALA A 206 -1.52 7.48 7.72
CA ALA A 206 -1.05 6.37 6.91
C ALA A 206 -0.50 6.90 5.58
N GLY A 207 0.81 6.82 5.39
CA GLY A 207 1.47 7.11 4.11
C GLY A 207 1.45 5.88 3.22
N TRP A 208 1.16 6.04 1.93
CA TRP A 208 1.17 4.95 0.95
C TRP A 208 2.16 5.24 -0.17
N ILE A 209 2.94 4.25 -0.57
CA ILE A 209 3.89 4.37 -1.69
C ILE A 209 4.04 3.03 -2.42
N GLY A 210 4.25 3.07 -3.74
CA GLY A 210 4.60 1.88 -4.51
C GLY A 210 6.10 1.57 -4.43
N ASP A 211 6.48 0.32 -4.71
CA ASP A 211 7.88 -0.14 -4.79
C ASP A 211 8.80 0.78 -5.60
N GLY A 212 8.37 1.18 -6.81
CA GLY A 212 9.15 2.07 -7.68
C GLY A 212 9.37 3.46 -7.09
N ALA A 213 8.33 4.01 -6.47
CA ALA A 213 8.39 5.34 -5.86
C ALA A 213 9.24 5.39 -4.59
N THR A 214 9.65 4.24 -4.03
CA THR A 214 10.67 4.22 -2.95
C THR A 214 12.05 4.71 -3.38
N ALA A 215 12.29 4.86 -4.69
CA ALA A 215 13.51 5.46 -5.23
C ALA A 215 13.44 7.00 -5.31
N GLU A 216 12.27 7.61 -5.10
CA GLU A 216 12.11 9.06 -5.04
C GLU A 216 12.67 9.64 -3.73
N SER A 217 13.13 10.90 -3.77
CA SER A 217 13.75 11.54 -2.60
C SER A 217 12.83 11.65 -1.39
N ASP A 218 11.53 11.84 -1.62
CA ASP A 218 10.55 12.02 -0.54
C ASP A 218 10.32 10.74 0.27
N PHE A 219 10.60 9.56 -0.28
CA PHE A 219 10.66 8.33 0.51
C PHE A 219 11.72 8.46 1.61
N HIS A 220 12.95 8.83 1.24
CA HIS A 220 14.04 9.00 2.21
C HIS A 220 13.71 10.09 3.24
N SER A 221 13.20 11.24 2.80
CA SER A 221 12.78 12.33 3.69
C SER A 221 11.75 11.85 4.72
N ALA A 222 10.73 11.10 4.28
CA ALA A 222 9.71 10.56 5.17
C ALA A 222 10.32 9.62 6.23
N MET A 223 11.21 8.71 5.82
CA MET A 223 11.87 7.79 6.76
C MET A 223 12.73 8.53 7.80
N VAL A 224 13.50 9.54 7.38
CA VAL A 224 14.32 10.36 8.30
C VAL A 224 13.45 11.10 9.31
N PHE A 225 12.38 11.77 8.87
CA PHE A 225 11.52 12.54 9.75
C PHE A 225 10.69 11.65 10.68
N ALA A 226 10.13 10.55 10.16
CA ALA A 226 9.36 9.61 10.97
C ALA A 226 10.22 9.01 12.09
N SER A 227 11.47 8.65 11.78
CA SER A 227 12.43 8.16 12.77
C SER A 227 12.83 9.24 13.78
N THR A 228 13.25 10.41 13.30
CA THR A 228 13.76 11.50 14.16
C THR A 228 12.72 11.99 15.16
N TYR A 229 11.47 12.13 14.73
CA TYR A 229 10.41 12.72 15.53
C TYR A 229 9.47 11.67 16.14
N GLN A 230 9.71 10.38 15.88
CA GLN A 230 8.83 9.27 16.29
C GLN A 230 7.35 9.58 15.96
N ALA A 231 7.09 10.05 14.73
CA ALA A 231 5.77 10.49 14.33
C ALA A 231 4.77 9.32 14.35
N PRO A 232 3.50 9.53 14.78
CA PRO A 232 2.47 8.48 14.78
C PRO A 232 1.95 8.20 13.36
N VAL A 233 2.78 7.54 12.55
CA VAL A 233 2.53 7.27 11.13
C VAL A 233 2.80 5.80 10.78
N VAL A 234 1.91 5.21 9.98
CA VAL A 234 2.16 3.93 9.32
C VAL A 234 2.66 4.20 7.89
N LEU A 235 3.83 3.67 7.56
CA LEU A 235 4.52 3.89 6.28
C LEU A 235 4.38 2.66 5.39
N ASN A 236 3.30 2.63 4.60
CA ASN A 236 2.93 1.48 3.76
C ASN A 236 3.66 1.49 2.42
N ILE A 237 4.41 0.42 2.14
CA ILE A 237 5.04 0.17 0.84
C ILE A 237 4.31 -0.98 0.14
N VAL A 238 3.58 -0.66 -0.93
CA VAL A 238 2.88 -1.65 -1.77
C VAL A 238 3.85 -2.17 -2.83
N ASN A 239 4.40 -3.36 -2.59
CA ASN A 239 5.28 -4.03 -3.54
C ASN A 239 4.49 -5.01 -4.42
N ASN A 240 3.94 -4.50 -5.52
CA ASN A 240 3.29 -5.30 -6.58
C ASN A 240 4.29 -5.80 -7.65
N GLN A 241 5.59 -5.74 -7.34
CA GLN A 241 6.73 -6.16 -8.15
C GLN A 241 7.12 -5.26 -9.33
N TRP A 242 6.31 -4.23 -9.66
CA TRP A 242 6.49 -3.46 -10.89
C TRP A 242 6.13 -1.98 -10.77
N ALA A 243 7.00 -1.14 -11.32
CA ALA A 243 6.71 0.26 -11.62
C ALA A 243 6.62 0.48 -13.13
N ILE A 244 5.39 0.45 -13.66
CA ILE A 244 5.07 0.53 -15.10
C ILE A 244 5.68 -0.66 -15.89
N SER A 245 6.96 -0.59 -16.23
CA SER A 245 7.71 -1.64 -16.94
C SER A 245 9.03 -2.01 -16.23
N SER A 246 9.34 -1.32 -15.13
CA SER A 246 10.54 -1.51 -14.35
C SER A 246 10.26 -2.51 -13.22
N HIS A 247 11.00 -3.61 -13.19
CA HIS A 247 10.89 -4.59 -12.11
C HIS A 247 11.43 -4.01 -10.80
N GLN A 248 10.83 -4.40 -9.68
CA GLN A 248 11.15 -3.92 -8.32
C GLN A 248 12.63 -4.01 -7.96
N SER A 249 13.40 -4.92 -8.58
CA SER A 249 14.85 -5.03 -8.38
C SER A 249 15.62 -3.74 -8.66
N LEU A 250 15.12 -2.89 -9.57
CA LEU A 250 15.72 -1.58 -9.86
C LEU A 250 15.53 -0.59 -8.70
N ALA A 251 14.40 -0.65 -7.98
CA ALA A 251 14.08 0.24 -6.87
C ALA A 251 14.49 -0.30 -5.49
N ARG A 252 14.46 -1.63 -5.32
CA ARG A 252 14.93 -2.30 -4.10
C ARG A 252 16.45 -2.20 -3.95
N GLY A 253 17.17 -2.23 -5.08
CA GLY A 253 18.63 -2.33 -5.09
C GLY A 253 19.08 -3.66 -4.50
N ARG A 254 20.09 -3.61 -3.63
CA ARG A 254 20.65 -4.80 -2.96
C ARG A 254 20.01 -5.13 -1.61
N ALA A 255 19.00 -4.37 -1.17
CA ALA A 255 18.27 -4.72 0.04
C ALA A 255 17.50 -6.04 -0.16
N ASP A 256 17.36 -6.83 0.90
CA ASP A 256 16.64 -8.10 0.85
C ASP A 256 15.14 -7.85 0.60
N THR A 257 14.57 -6.88 1.31
CA THR A 257 13.18 -6.45 1.17
C THR A 257 13.06 -4.92 1.25
N PHE A 258 11.90 -4.37 0.90
CA PHE A 258 11.61 -2.96 1.14
C PHE A 258 11.41 -2.66 2.64
N ALA A 259 10.84 -3.60 3.40
CA ALA A 259 10.68 -3.48 4.85
C ALA A 259 12.04 -3.36 5.56
N ALA A 260 13.06 -4.08 5.09
CA ALA A 260 14.42 -3.99 5.60
C ALA A 260 15.02 -2.58 5.53
N LYS A 261 14.56 -1.73 4.58
CA LYS A 261 14.96 -0.31 4.54
C LYS A 261 14.51 0.42 5.82
N GLY A 262 13.33 0.10 6.35
CA GLY A 262 12.81 0.69 7.60
C GLY A 262 13.69 0.44 8.80
N ILE A 263 14.18 -0.80 8.95
CA ILE A 263 15.15 -1.16 10.00
C ILE A 263 16.40 -0.28 9.92
N GLY A 264 16.88 0.03 8.70
CA GLY A 264 18.04 0.90 8.50
C GLY A 264 17.85 2.34 8.97
N PHE A 265 16.61 2.82 9.08
CA PHE A 265 16.26 4.12 9.67
C PHE A 265 15.86 4.02 11.15
N GLY A 266 15.96 2.84 11.78
CA GLY A 266 15.50 2.64 13.16
C GLY A 266 13.98 2.68 13.29
N ILE A 267 13.23 2.30 12.24
CA ILE A 267 11.78 2.22 12.26
C ILE A 267 11.36 0.74 12.35
N PRO A 268 10.43 0.36 13.24
CA PRO A 268 9.83 -0.98 13.24
C PRO A 268 9.28 -1.33 11.85
N ALA A 269 9.63 -2.49 11.32
CA ALA A 269 9.24 -2.88 9.97
C ALA A 269 8.70 -4.30 9.91
N LEU A 270 7.63 -4.47 9.14
CA LEU A 270 6.95 -5.73 8.90
C LEU A 270 6.86 -5.96 7.38
N ARG A 271 6.97 -7.22 6.96
CA ARG A 271 6.62 -7.65 5.61
C ARG A 271 5.43 -8.60 5.69
N VAL A 272 4.35 -8.26 4.99
CA VAL A 272 3.04 -8.93 5.09
C VAL A 272 2.60 -9.42 3.71
N ASP A 273 1.90 -10.54 3.66
CA ASP A 273 1.20 -11.01 2.46
C ASP A 273 0.00 -10.08 2.18
N GLY A 274 0.17 -9.18 1.21
CA GLY A 274 -0.86 -8.22 0.82
C GLY A 274 -2.11 -8.82 0.18
N ASN A 275 -2.12 -10.13 -0.14
CA ASN A 275 -3.28 -10.84 -0.65
C ASN A 275 -4.02 -11.64 0.45
N ASP A 276 -3.46 -11.68 1.66
CA ASP A 276 -4.11 -12.23 2.83
C ASP A 276 -4.82 -11.13 3.60
N TYR A 277 -6.14 -11.04 3.45
CA TYR A 277 -6.97 -10.01 4.12
C TYR A 277 -6.89 -10.06 5.65
N LEU A 278 -6.61 -11.23 6.25
CA LEU A 278 -6.51 -11.34 7.71
C LEU A 278 -5.17 -10.83 8.23
N ALA A 279 -4.14 -10.86 7.39
CA ALA A 279 -2.81 -10.37 7.71
C ALA A 279 -2.63 -8.88 7.37
N SER A 280 -3.28 -8.41 6.30
CA SER A 280 -3.14 -7.08 5.69
C SER A 280 -3.74 -5.92 6.48
#